data_AF-A0A1F8RB22-F1
#
_entry.id   AF-A0A1F8RB22-F1
#
_cell.length_a   1.000
_cell.length_b   1.000
_cell.length_c   1.000
_cell.angle_alpha   90.00
_cell.angle_beta   90.00
_cell.angle_gamma   90.00
#
_symmetry.space_group_name_H-M   'P 1'
#
loop_
_entity.id
_entity.type
_entity.pdbx_description
1 polymer ?
#
loop_
_entity_poly.entity_id
_entity_poly.type
_entity_poly.pdbx_seq_one_letter_code
_entity_poly.pdbx_strand_id
1 'polypeptide(L)' 'MSKKEKLEARIRNNPKNVSLDDFELLVSKYGHTEMGGKDAKARIGGFTLTYKRIHPMPPEYVIDLLEIIDSL' A
#
# COMPACT_ATOMS: atom_id res chain seq x y z
N MET A 1 4.33 -14.36 -14.94
CA MET A 1 3.98 -13.57 -13.75
C MET A 1 5.23 -13.00 -13.13
N SER A 2 5.41 -11.70 -13.33
CA SER A 2 6.46 -10.92 -12.71
C SER A 2 6.29 -10.93 -11.17
N LYS A 3 7.39 -10.78 -10.42
CA LYS A 3 7.38 -10.79 -8.93
C LYS A 3 6.36 -9.78 -8.36
N LYS A 4 6.10 -8.70 -9.10
CA LYS A 4 5.17 -7.63 -8.77
C LYS A 4 3.69 -8.07 -8.83
N GLU A 5 3.29 -8.81 -9.86
CA GLU A 5 1.91 -9.32 -9.98
C GLU A 5 1.57 -10.32 -8.87
N LYS A 6 2.57 -11.10 -8.44
CA LYS A 6 2.42 -12.02 -7.30
C LYS A 6 2.23 -11.28 -5.97
N LEU A 7 2.85 -10.11 -5.81
CA LEU A 7 2.71 -9.30 -4.61
C LEU A 7 1.26 -8.81 -4.44
N GLU A 8 0.69 -8.25 -5.50
CA GLU A 8 -0.70 -7.77 -5.49
C GLU A 8 -1.69 -8.90 -5.26
N ALA A 9 -1.52 -10.03 -5.93
CA ALA A 9 -2.36 -11.19 -5.73
C ALA A 9 -2.32 -11.68 -4.26
N ARG A 10 -1.14 -11.64 -3.61
CA ARG A 10 -0.98 -11.99 -2.20
C ARG A 10 -1.68 -11.00 -1.27
N ILE A 11 -1.50 -9.70 -1.51
CA ILE A 11 -2.12 -8.64 -0.71
C ILE A 11 -3.65 -8.68 -0.86
N ARG A 12 -4.17 -8.87 -2.07
CA ARG A 12 -5.61 -9.04 -2.34
C ARG A 12 -6.18 -10.31 -1.70
N ASN A 13 -5.41 -11.40 -1.67
CA ASN A 13 -5.85 -12.65 -1.04
C ASN A 13 -5.85 -12.56 0.50
N ASN A 14 -4.91 -11.81 1.08
CA ASN A 14 -4.81 -11.65 2.53
C ASN A 14 -4.46 -10.22 2.96
N PRO A 15 -5.42 -9.29 2.93
CA PRO A 15 -5.19 -7.89 3.28
C PRO A 15 -4.96 -7.67 4.78
N LYS A 16 -5.21 -8.67 5.62
CA LYS A 16 -5.05 -8.60 7.09
C LYS A 16 -3.64 -8.87 7.59
N ASN A 17 -2.78 -9.43 6.76
CA ASN A 17 -1.42 -9.80 7.15
C ASN A 17 -0.42 -9.31 6.11
N VAL A 18 -0.35 -7.99 5.96
CA VAL A 18 0.54 -7.33 5.01
C VAL A 18 1.71 -6.71 5.77
N SER A 19 2.92 -7.03 5.31
CA SER A 19 4.13 -6.41 5.84
C SER A 19 4.19 -4.94 5.42
N LEU A 20 4.84 -4.10 6.22
CA LEU A 20 5.09 -2.71 5.83
C LEU A 20 5.85 -2.66 4.49
N ASP A 21 6.84 -3.55 4.31
CA ASP A 21 7.62 -3.64 3.07
C ASP A 21 6.76 -4.00 1.86
N ASP A 22 5.91 -5.03 1.98
CA ASP A 22 4.96 -5.42 0.93
C ASP A 22 3.98 -4.29 0.57
N PHE A 23 3.51 -3.56 1.58
CA PHE A 23 2.63 -2.40 1.41
C PHE A 23 3.36 -1.26 0.67
N GLU A 24 4.56 -0.89 1.11
CA GLU A 24 5.34 0.19 0.49
C GLU A 24 5.80 -0.17 -0.93
N LEU A 25 6.11 -1.44 -1.19
CA LEU A 25 6.36 -1.95 -2.54
C LEU A 25 5.13 -1.80 -3.45
N LEU A 26 3.94 -2.07 -2.92
CA LEU A 26 2.69 -1.89 -3.66
C LEU A 26 2.45 -0.41 -3.96
N VAL A 27 2.63 0.48 -2.98
CA VAL A 27 2.55 1.93 -3.19
C VAL A 27 3.57 2.39 -4.24
N SER A 28 4.82 1.94 -4.14
CA SER A 28 5.89 2.30 -5.08
C SER A 28 5.64 1.79 -6.51
N LYS A 29 4.78 0.77 -6.68
CA LYS A 29 4.36 0.30 -8.01
C LYS A 29 3.43 1.30 -8.70
N TYR A 30 2.50 1.89 -7.95
CA TYR A 30 1.46 2.78 -8.49
C TYR A 30 1.74 4.27 -8.27
N GLY A 31 2.75 4.58 -7.47
CA GLY A 31 3.10 5.94 -7.10
C GLY A 31 4.37 5.97 -6.26
N HIS A 32 4.37 6.73 -5.18
CA HIS A 32 5.52 6.89 -4.28
C HIS A 32 5.08 7.21 -2.85
N THR A 33 5.97 6.96 -1.90
CA THR A 33 5.78 7.31 -0.50
C THR A 33 6.56 8.58 -0.15
N GLU A 34 5.90 9.55 0.44
CA GLU A 34 6.49 10.74 1.04
C GLU A 34 6.52 10.56 2.56
N MET A 35 7.73 10.61 3.14
CA MET A 35 7.87 10.60 4.59
C MET A 35 7.75 12.04 5.12
N GLY A 36 6.72 12.30 5.94
CA GLY A 36 6.44 13.62 6.47
C GLY A 36 6.23 13.58 7.99
N GLY A 37 7.31 13.74 8.75
CA GLY A 37 7.24 13.82 10.21
C GLY A 37 6.84 12.50 10.88
N LYS A 38 5.66 12.46 11.51
CA LYS A 38 5.19 11.33 12.34
C LYS A 38 4.52 10.21 11.56
N ASP A 39 3.97 10.51 10.38
CA ASP A 39 3.19 9.58 9.57
C ASP A 39 3.72 9.59 8.12
N ALA A 40 3.59 8.45 7.43
CA ALA A 40 3.97 8.33 6.03
C ALA A 40 2.77 8.61 5.12
N LYS A 41 3.02 9.16 3.94
CA LYS A 41 1.99 9.49 2.95
C LYS A 41 2.27 8.76 1.66
N ALA A 42 1.39 7.88 1.25
CA ALA A 42 1.40 7.25 -0.06
C ALA A 42 0.68 8.15 -1.05
N ARG A 43 1.39 8.65 -2.06
CA ARG A 43 0.80 9.35 -3.21
C ARG A 43 0.69 8.44 -4.40
N ILE A 44 -0.53 8.26 -4.90
CA ILE A 44 -0.85 7.30 -5.95
C ILE A 44 -1.75 8.02 -6.95
N GLY A 45 -1.20 8.37 -8.11
CA GLY A 45 -1.86 9.28 -9.04
C GLY A 45 -2.28 10.59 -8.37
N GLY A 46 -3.58 10.90 -8.37
CA GLY A 46 -4.18 12.06 -7.69
C GLY A 46 -4.61 11.81 -6.24
N PHE A 47 -4.48 10.58 -5.74
CA PHE A 47 -4.89 10.20 -4.39
C PHE A 47 -3.73 10.28 -3.40
N THR A 48 -4.04 10.61 -2.15
CA THR A 48 -3.07 10.63 -1.04
C THR A 48 -3.63 9.81 0.12
N LEU A 49 -2.93 8.73 0.47
CA LEU A 49 -3.25 7.87 1.61
C LEU A 49 -2.22 8.10 2.72
N THR A 50 -2.67 8.55 3.89
CA THR A 50 -1.79 8.71 5.05
C THR A 50 -1.84 7.46 5.91
N TYR A 51 -0.68 6.89 6.24
CA TYR A 51 -0.58 5.65 7.00
C TYR A 51 0.53 5.71 8.04
N LYS A 52 0.36 4.93 9.11
CA LYS A 52 1.39 4.71 10.12
C LYS A 52 2.27 3.55 9.70
N ARG A 53 3.58 3.72 9.82
CA ARG A 53 4.57 2.64 9.58
C ARG A 53 4.59 1.68 10.77
N ILE A 54 3.55 0.88 10.92
CA ILE A 54 3.41 -0.16 11.93
C ILE A 54 3.39 -1.53 11.27
N HIS A 55 3.95 -2.53 11.96
CA HIS A 55 3.99 -3.90 11.48
C HIS A 55 3.26 -4.83 12.47
N PRO A 56 2.30 -5.64 12.01
CA PRO A 56 1.73 -5.68 10.65
C PRO A 56 0.95 -4.42 10.27
N MET A 57 0.81 -4.16 8.97
CA MET A 57 0.01 -3.03 8.49
C MET A 57 -1.47 -3.27 8.79
N PRO A 58 -2.19 -2.26 9.31
CA PRO A 58 -3.63 -2.34 9.50
C PRO A 58 -4.34 -2.68 8.18
N PRO A 59 -5.31 -3.61 8.21
CA PRO A 59 -6.06 -3.99 7.02
C PRO A 59 -6.81 -2.82 6.40
N GLU A 60 -7.25 -1.85 7.21
CA GLU A 60 -7.94 -0.64 6.73
C GLU A 60 -7.08 0.10 5.71
N TYR A 61 -5.82 0.42 6.04
CA TYR A 61 -4.91 1.09 5.11
C TYR A 61 -4.63 0.27 3.84
N VAL A 62 -4.60 -1.06 3.95
CA VAL A 62 -4.41 -1.95 2.80
C VAL A 62 -5.64 -1.93 1.89
N ILE A 63 -6.83 -1.95 2.47
CA ILE A 63 -8.09 -1.90 1.73
C ILE A 63 -8.24 -0.55 1.03
N ASP A 64 -8.04 0.57 1.75
CA ASP A 64 -8.02 1.91 1.16
C ASP A 64 -7.03 2.01 -0.01
N LEU A 65 -5.82 1.46 0.16
CA LEU A 65 -4.81 1.40 -0.91
C LEU A 65 -5.33 0.64 -2.14
N LEU A 66 -5.95 -0.53 -1.93
CA LEU A 66 -6.50 -1.34 -3.01
C LEU A 66 -7.66 -0.64 -3.72
N GLU A 67 -8.53 0.06 -3.00
CA GLU A 67 -9.64 0.84 -3.57
C GLU A 67 -9.14 2.02 -4.40
N ILE A 68 -8.09 2.71 -3.94
CA ILE A 68 -7.41 3.76 -4.71
C ILE A 68 -6.82 3.19 -6.01
N ILE A 69 -6.17 2.03 -5.93
CA ILE A 69 -5.60 1.35 -7.10
C ILE A 69 -6.68 0.92 -8.09
N ASP A 70 -7.84 0.47 -7.60
CA ASP A 70 -8.97 0.06 -8.45
C ASP A 70 -9.66 1.26 -9.12
N SER A 71 -9.56 2.44 -8.51
CA SER A 71 -10.13 3.71 -9.01
C SER A 71 -9.23 4.46 -10.00
N LEU A 72 -8.04 3.94 -10.32
CA LEU A 72 -7.06 4.52 -11.26
C LEU A 72 -7.25 3.98 -12.68
#